data_AF-A0ABD3X277-F1
#
_entry.id   AF-A0ABD3X277-F1
#
_cell.length_a   1.000
_cell.length_b   1.000
_cell.length_c   1.000
_cell.angle_alpha   90.00
_cell.angle_beta   90.00
_cell.angle_gamma   90.00
#
_symmetry.space_group_name_H-M   'P 1'
#
loop_
_entity.id
_entity.type
_entity.pdbx_description
1 polymer ?
#
loop_
_entity_poly.entity_id
_entity_poly.type
_entity_poly.pdbx_seq_one_letter_code
_entity_poly.pdbx_strand_id
1 'polypeptide(L)'
;MEKKGLLRSVEFFKYHGIRIKSLITDRHVQIVRWLREHMTDTQHCFDTWHVAKGLKKKLHALSKEQDSSHITPWIKSLVNHLYWTASSSPNQNI
;
A
#
# COMPACT_ATOMS: atom_id res chain seq x y z
N MET A 1 -3.90 17.25 -6.38
CA MET A 1 -2.96 16.99 -7.49
C MET A 1 -2.86 15.52 -7.83
N GLU A 2 -2.74 14.63 -6.84
CA GLU A 2 -2.60 13.18 -7.01
C GLU A 2 -3.66 12.54 -7.93
N LYS A 3 -4.95 12.79 -7.67
CA LYS A 3 -6.05 12.30 -8.53
C LYS A 3 -5.88 12.72 -9.99
N LYS A 4 -5.51 13.98 -10.26
CA LYS A 4 -5.30 14.48 -11.63
C LYS A 4 -4.14 13.79 -12.32
N GLY A 5 -3.05 13.49 -11.58
CA GLY A 5 -1.91 12.72 -12.09
C GLY A 5 -2.30 11.30 -12.45
N LEU A 6 -3.07 10.63 -11.57
CA LEU A 6 -3.61 9.30 -11.83
C LEU A 6 -4.46 9.27 -13.10
N LEU A 7 -5.44 10.18 -13.22
CA LEU A 7 -6.34 10.25 -14.37
C LEU A 7 -5.57 10.38 -15.69
N ARG A 8 -4.63 11.32 -15.74
CA ARG A 8 -3.78 11.52 -16.93
C ARG A 8 -2.95 10.28 -17.28
N SER A 9 -2.44 9.58 -16.26
CA SER A 9 -1.66 8.36 -16.47
C SER A 9 -2.55 7.24 -17.02
N VAL A 10 -3.76 7.07 -16.47
CA VAL A 10 -4.73 6.08 -16.97
C VAL A 10 -5.16 6.40 -18.40
N GLU A 11 -5.45 7.66 -18.71
CA GLU A 11 -5.78 8.10 -20.08
C GLU A 11 -4.63 7.83 -21.05
N PHE A 12 -3.38 8.09 -20.64
CA PHE A 12 -2.20 7.81 -21.45
C PHE A 12 -2.09 6.32 -21.81
N PHE A 13 -2.23 5.41 -20.83
CA PHE A 13 -2.17 3.98 -21.12
C PHE A 13 -3.34 3.52 -22.00
N LYS A 14 -4.55 4.03 -21.74
CA LYS A 14 -5.73 3.74 -22.58
C LYS A 14 -5.54 4.19 -24.02
N TYR A 15 -4.99 5.38 -24.24
CA TYR A 15 -4.71 5.92 -25.58
C TYR A 15 -3.77 5.02 -26.38
N HIS A 16 -2.79 4.39 -25.71
CA HIS A 16 -1.85 3.45 -26.32
C HIS A 16 -2.38 2.01 -26.39
N GLY A 17 -3.65 1.76 -26.05
CA GLY A 17 -4.22 0.41 -26.01
C GLY A 17 -3.63 -0.49 -24.91
N ILE A 18 -2.94 0.08 -23.92
CA ILE A 18 -2.32 -0.66 -22.83
C ILE A 18 -3.36 -0.87 -21.72
N ARG A 19 -3.71 -2.14 -21.49
CA ARG A 19 -4.60 -2.52 -20.40
C ARG A 19 -3.85 -2.58 -19.07
N ILE A 20 -4.27 -1.76 -18.10
CA ILE A 20 -3.77 -1.81 -16.73
C ILE A 20 -4.43 -3.02 -16.03
N LYS A 21 -3.64 -4.09 -15.78
CA LYS A 21 -4.15 -5.28 -15.08
C LYS A 21 -4.25 -5.07 -13.56
N SER A 22 -3.27 -4.38 -13.00
CA SER A 22 -3.17 -4.11 -11.57
C SER A 22 -2.65 -2.70 -11.32
N LEU A 23 -3.15 -2.08 -10.26
CA LEU A 23 -2.72 -0.75 -9.83
C LEU A 23 -2.55 -0.74 -8.32
N ILE A 24 -1.44 -0.16 -7.85
CA ILE A 24 -1.15 0.01 -6.43
C ILE A 24 -1.19 1.51 -6.11
N THR A 25 -1.97 1.92 -5.12
CA THR A 25 -2.05 3.34 -4.70
C THR A 25 -2.01 3.48 -3.19
N ASP A 26 -1.86 4.71 -2.73
CA ASP A 26 -2.16 5.09 -1.35
C ASP A 26 -3.67 5.00 -1.05
N ARG A 27 -4.01 5.08 0.25
CA ARG A 27 -5.40 5.09 0.75
C ARG A 27 -6.09 6.45 0.57
N HIS A 28 -5.87 7.10 -0.56
CA HIS A 28 -6.50 8.38 -0.86
C HIS A 28 -7.97 8.17 -1.26
N VAL A 29 -8.91 8.53 -0.39
CA VAL A 29 -10.35 8.21 -0.51
C VAL A 29 -10.93 8.51 -1.90
N GLN A 30 -10.60 9.67 -2.49
CA GLN A 30 -11.12 10.04 -3.82
C GLN A 30 -10.57 9.17 -4.97
N ILE A 31 -9.35 8.65 -4.84
CA ILE A 31 -8.72 7.76 -5.83
C ILE A 31 -9.35 6.38 -5.71
N VAL A 32 -9.45 5.84 -4.50
CA VAL A 32 -10.08 4.54 -4.23
C VAL A 32 -11.50 4.51 -4.78
N ARG A 33 -12.29 5.56 -4.49
CA ARG A 33 -13.64 5.69 -5.03
C ARG A 33 -13.66 5.70 -6.56
N TRP A 34 -12.80 6.51 -7.18
CA TRP A 34 -12.77 6.62 -8.63
C TRP A 34 -12.38 5.31 -9.32
N LEU A 35 -11.38 4.60 -8.79
CA LEU A 35 -10.95 3.28 -9.29
C LEU A 35 -12.07 2.24 -9.21
N ARG A 36 -12.78 2.20 -8.07
CA ARG A 36 -13.94 1.32 -7.90
C ARG A 36 -15.05 1.59 -8.93
N GLU A 37 -15.28 2.86 -9.26
CA GLU A 37 -16.33 3.27 -10.19
C GLU A 37 -15.93 3.14 -11.68
N HIS A 38 -14.64 3.30 -12.03
CA HIS A 38 -14.19 3.46 -13.43
C HIS A 38 -13.17 2.42 -13.92
N MET A 39 -12.60 1.60 -13.02
CA MET A 39 -11.57 0.61 -13.34
C MET A 39 -11.90 -0.76 -12.72
N THR A 40 -13.14 -1.23 -12.91
CA THR A 40 -13.67 -2.48 -12.34
C THR A 40 -12.89 -3.72 -12.76
N ASP A 41 -12.27 -3.70 -13.95
CA ASP A 41 -11.49 -4.81 -14.48
C ASP A 41 -10.01 -4.74 -14.07
N THR A 42 -9.63 -3.75 -13.27
CA THR A 42 -8.27 -3.58 -12.74
C THR A 42 -8.23 -4.04 -11.30
N GLN A 43 -7.28 -4.91 -10.99
CA GLN A 43 -7.01 -5.28 -9.60
C GLN A 43 -6.39 -4.08 -8.87
N HIS A 44 -7.14 -3.46 -7.96
CA HIS A 44 -6.64 -2.38 -7.12
C HIS A 44 -6.08 -2.94 -5.81
N CYS A 45 -4.86 -2.54 -5.46
CA CYS A 45 -4.20 -2.88 -4.21
C CYS A 45 -3.69 -1.61 -3.51
N PHE A 46 -3.45 -1.70 -2.21
CA PHE A 46 -2.83 -0.62 -1.44
C PHE A 46 -1.33 -0.81 -1.32
N ASP A 47 -0.59 0.31 -1.29
CA ASP A 47 0.84 0.27 -0.98
C ASP A 47 1.07 -0.16 0.49
N THR A 48 1.60 -1.35 0.65
CA THR A 48 1.93 -1.96 1.95
C THR A 48 3.12 -1.27 2.62
N TRP A 49 3.97 -0.60 1.86
CA TRP A 49 5.13 0.12 2.39
C TRP A 49 4.72 1.22 3.35
N HIS A 50 3.64 1.97 3.07
CA HIS A 50 3.15 3.01 3.97
C HIS A 50 2.78 2.46 5.35
N VAL A 51 2.20 1.25 5.40
CA VAL A 51 1.87 0.55 6.66
C VAL A 51 3.14 0.08 7.36
N ALA A 52 4.03 -0.57 6.63
CA ALA A 52 5.28 -1.11 7.16
C ALA A 52 6.17 -0.01 7.74
N LYS A 53 6.27 1.13 7.04
CA LYS A 53 6.98 2.32 7.50
C LYS A 53 6.38 2.87 8.79
N GLY A 54 5.05 3.00 8.85
CA GLY A 54 4.34 3.47 10.04
C GLY A 54 4.56 2.56 11.25
N LEU A 55 4.42 1.25 11.06
CA LEU A 55 4.70 0.23 12.08
C LEU A 55 6.14 0.32 12.57
N LYS A 56 7.12 0.30 11.66
CA LYS A 56 8.54 0.40 11.98
C LYS A 56 8.85 1.65 12.81
N LYS A 57 8.25 2.80 12.47
CA LYS A 57 8.46 4.06 13.18
C LYS A 57 7.93 3.99 14.63
N LYS A 58 6.76 3.39 14.84
CA LYS A 58 6.18 3.17 16.17
C LYS A 58 7.01 2.21 17.01
N LEU A 59 7.45 1.09 16.42
CA LEU A 59 8.30 0.11 17.10
C LEU A 59 9.66 0.71 17.52
N HIS A 60 10.27 1.54 16.67
CA HIS A 60 11.50 2.26 17.04
C HIS A 60 11.30 3.33 18.10
N ALA A 61 10.12 3.94 18.19
CA ALA A 61 9.80 4.86 19.29
C ALA A 61 9.69 4.07 20.60
N LEU A 62 8.92 2.97 20.58
CA LEU A 62 8.74 2.08 21.72
C LEU A 62 10.05 1.47 22.20
N SER A 63 10.96 1.09 21.30
CA SER A 63 12.25 0.50 21.69
C SER A 63 13.18 1.46 22.45
N LYS A 64 12.87 2.75 22.49
CA LYS A 64 13.62 3.78 23.23
C LYS A 64 13.01 4.08 24.61
N GLU A 65 11.82 3.56 24.90
CA GLU A 65 11.19 3.69 26.22
C GLU A 65 11.91 2.81 27.25
N GLN A 66 11.86 3.23 28.52
CA GLN A 66 12.40 2.44 29.63
C GLN A 66 11.76 1.05 29.62
N ASP A 67 12.58 0.01 29.82
CA ASP A 67 12.18 -1.40 29.83
C ASP A 67 11.75 -2.03 28.48
N SER A 68 11.73 -1.27 27.38
CA SER A 68 11.28 -1.75 26.05
C SER A 68 12.41 -2.02 25.04
N SER A 69 13.68 -1.95 25.46
CA SER A 69 14.85 -2.14 24.59
C SER A 69 14.92 -3.51 23.90
N HIS A 70 14.32 -4.53 24.54
CA HIS A 70 14.24 -5.91 24.07
C HIS A 70 13.45 -6.06 22.75
N ILE A 71 12.68 -5.07 22.32
CA ILE A 71 11.90 -5.08 21.07
C ILE A 71 12.79 -4.84 19.84
N THR A 72 13.91 -4.12 19.99
CA THR A 72 14.83 -3.76 18.90
C THR A 72 15.18 -4.92 17.95
N PRO A 73 15.62 -6.11 18.43
CA PRO A 73 15.95 -7.23 17.55
C PRO A 73 14.73 -7.77 16.76
N TRP A 74 13.51 -7.59 17.26
CA TRP A 74 12.28 -8.08 16.63
C TRP A 74 11.73 -7.13 15.55
N ILE A 75 12.15 -5.86 15.51
CA ILE A 75 11.58 -4.87 14.58
C ILE A 75 11.67 -5.36 13.12
N LYS A 76 12.81 -5.94 12.73
CA LYS A 76 13.01 -6.46 11.37
C LYS A 76 12.07 -7.65 11.09
N SER A 77 11.93 -8.59 12.03
CA SER A 77 11.06 -9.75 11.82
C SER A 77 9.59 -9.36 11.76
N LEU A 78 9.15 -8.42 12.60
CA LEU A 78 7.77 -7.88 12.60
C LEU A 78 7.44 -7.18 11.28
N VAL A 79 8.35 -6.34 10.77
CA VAL A 79 8.16 -5.68 9.46
C VAL A 79 8.15 -6.69 8.32
N ASN A 80 9.04 -7.67 8.34
CA ASN A 80 9.07 -8.73 7.33
C ASN A 80 7.80 -9.59 7.38
N HIS A 81 7.32 -9.90 8.58
CA HIS A 81 6.09 -10.65 8.76
C HIS A 81 4.89 -9.89 8.20
N LEU A 82 4.80 -8.58 8.41
CA LEU A 82 3.77 -7.75 7.78
C LEU A 82 3.80 -7.86 6.25
N TYR A 83 4.98 -7.74 5.62
CA TYR A 83 5.11 -7.92 4.17
C TYR A 83 4.71 -9.34 3.72
N TRP A 84 5.12 -10.36 4.47
CA TRP A 84 4.74 -11.74 4.20
C TRP A 84 3.22 -11.93 4.29
N THR A 85 2.56 -11.41 5.33
CA THR A 85 1.10 -11.50 5.45
C THR A 85 0.38 -10.81 4.30
N ALA A 86 0.81 -9.63 3.87
CA ALA A 86 0.18 -8.92 2.77
C ALA A 86 0.41 -9.58 1.40
N SER A 87 1.56 -10.23 1.20
CA SER A 87 1.89 -10.92 -0.05
C SER A 87 1.34 -12.35 -0.16
N SER A 88 1.14 -13.02 0.97
CA SER A 88 0.60 -14.39 1.03
C SER A 88 -0.92 -14.45 1.19
N SER A 89 -1.55 -13.33 1.55
CA SER A 89 -3.02 -13.24 1.61
C SER A 89 -3.60 -13.37 0.20
N PRO A 90 -4.64 -14.20 0.00
CA PRO A 90 -5.39 -14.22 -1.25
C PRO A 90 -5.87 -12.81 -1.59
N ASN A 91 -5.94 -12.47 -2.88
CA ASN A 91 -6.44 -11.18 -3.36
C ASN A 91 -7.91 -11.00 -2.94
N GLN A 92 -8.13 -10.48 -1.73
CA GLN A 92 -9.40 -9.90 -1.36
C GLN A 92 -9.46 -8.53 -2.04
N ASN A 93 -10.48 -8.31 -2.86
CA ASN A 93 -10.81 -7.01 -3.40
C ASN A 93 -11.17 -6.10 -2.21
N ILE A 94 -10.19 -5.37 -1.65
CA ILE A 94 -10.39 -4.35 -0.61
C ILE A 94 -10.51 -2.99 -1.29
#